data_AF-A0A0S8HDT5-F1
#
_entry.id   AF-A0A0S8HDT5-F1
#
_cell.length_a   1.000
_cell.length_b   1.000
_cell.length_c   1.000
_cell.angle_alpha   90.00
_cell.angle_beta   90.00
_cell.angle_gamma   90.00
#
_symmetry.space_group_name_H-M   'P 1'
#
loop_
_entity.id
_entity.type
_entity.pdbx_description
1 polymer ?
#
loop_
_entity_poly.entity_id
_entity_poly.type
_entity_poly.pdbx_seq_one_letter_code
_entity_poly.pdbx_strand_id
1 'polypeptide(L)'
;MKKTVLTFLIICFSAAFVSSNDPVSTELFPDVEGWKLTVNERIYIPSNLWDLIDGAADSYLSYDFIDLHLADYQNDAGINIRVELYRHSTFNNTFGIYTTERSPDYNFIDIGSQGYLEEGALNFLCGNYYIKVTTSSQGDNAQKALVKIAKNMQQHLQQDHNWPGIYKIFPPGMVPYSEYYIAENFLGFDFLHSAFTASYKEDGEDFQVFVIRTEKSEEVSEMLRKYLKFTKQELEVKDGTFLISDPYNGDIYTILKGNTLAGIVDCSDEKTVKEYLEKLNSKL
;
A
#
# COMPACT_ATOMS: atom_id res chain seq x y z
N MET A 1 13.94 -4.90 -71.87
CA MET A 1 12.95 -4.85 -70.77
C MET A 1 13.09 -6.11 -69.92
N LYS A 2 13.78 -6.04 -68.78
CA LYS A 2 13.85 -7.13 -67.79
C LYS A 2 13.38 -6.54 -66.46
N LYS A 3 12.28 -7.08 -65.93
CA LYS A 3 11.66 -6.72 -64.66
C LYS A 3 12.43 -7.41 -63.54
N THR A 4 12.97 -6.65 -62.59
CA THR A 4 13.53 -7.19 -61.35
C THR A 4 12.39 -7.37 -60.36
N VAL A 5 12.10 -8.62 -59.99
CA VAL A 5 11.13 -8.96 -58.94
C VAL A 5 11.87 -8.91 -57.61
N LEU A 6 11.41 -8.06 -56.70
CA LEU A 6 11.93 -7.92 -55.34
C LEU A 6 11.10 -8.81 -54.40
N THR A 7 11.69 -9.88 -53.91
CA THR A 7 11.05 -10.80 -52.95
C THR A 7 11.16 -10.21 -51.54
N PHE A 8 10.02 -9.88 -50.93
CA PHE A 8 9.92 -9.43 -49.54
C PHE A 8 9.88 -10.66 -48.62
N LEU A 9 10.88 -10.83 -47.77
CA LEU A 9 10.94 -11.89 -46.76
C LEU A 9 10.21 -11.41 -45.51
N ILE A 10 9.02 -11.96 -45.24
CA ILE A 10 8.27 -11.72 -44.00
C ILE A 10 8.85 -12.64 -42.92
N ILE A 11 9.50 -12.04 -41.91
CA ILE A 11 9.99 -12.73 -40.72
C ILE A 11 8.86 -12.71 -39.69
N CYS A 12 8.17 -13.85 -39.51
CA CYS A 12 7.24 -14.05 -38.41
C CYS A 12 8.02 -14.22 -37.11
N PHE A 13 7.95 -13.22 -36.22
CA PHE A 13 8.44 -13.34 -34.85
C PHE A 13 7.40 -14.15 -34.05
N SER A 14 7.64 -15.44 -33.87
CA SER A 14 6.93 -16.25 -32.88
C SER A 14 7.40 -15.85 -31.49
N ALA A 15 6.56 -15.13 -30.74
CA ALA A 15 6.76 -14.88 -29.33
C ALA A 15 6.64 -16.21 -28.57
N ALA A 16 7.78 -16.76 -28.12
CA ALA A 16 7.80 -17.84 -27.17
C ALA A 16 7.40 -17.26 -25.80
N PHE A 17 6.24 -17.66 -25.29
CA PHE A 17 5.93 -17.48 -23.87
C PHE A 17 6.88 -18.37 -23.07
N VAL A 18 7.84 -17.74 -22.41
CA VAL A 18 8.65 -18.39 -21.39
C VAL A 18 7.79 -18.43 -20.13
N SER A 19 7.31 -19.63 -19.77
CA SER A 19 6.80 -19.89 -18.43
C SER A 19 8.01 -19.89 -17.49
N SER A 20 8.15 -18.86 -16.65
CA SER A 20 9.10 -18.91 -15.54
C SER A 20 8.55 -19.88 -14.50
N ASN A 21 9.18 -21.04 -14.38
CA ASN A 21 9.13 -21.78 -13.13
C ASN A 21 9.99 -20.98 -12.14
N ASP A 22 9.37 -20.08 -11.39
CA ASP A 22 10.06 -19.40 -10.31
C ASP A 22 10.49 -20.45 -9.27
N PRO A 23 11.78 -20.52 -8.90
CA PRO A 23 12.21 -21.44 -7.85
C PRO A 23 11.54 -21.03 -6.54
N VAL A 24 10.94 -21.98 -5.83
CA VAL A 24 10.62 -21.85 -4.41
C VAL A 24 11.96 -21.63 -3.71
N SER A 25 12.36 -20.38 -3.49
CA SER A 25 13.63 -20.11 -2.85
C SER A 25 13.44 -20.21 -1.34
N THR A 26 14.05 -21.23 -0.75
CA THR A 26 14.33 -21.30 0.70
C THR A 26 15.08 -20.05 1.19
N GLU A 27 15.60 -19.23 0.28
CA GLU A 27 16.25 -17.95 0.53
C GLU A 27 15.32 -16.87 1.07
N LEU A 28 13.99 -17.00 1.03
CA LEU A 28 13.09 -15.97 1.59
C LEU A 28 12.94 -16.04 3.12
N PHE A 29 13.23 -17.20 3.71
CA PHE A 29 13.07 -17.44 5.14
C PHE A 29 14.43 -17.76 5.77
N PRO A 30 14.89 -17.02 6.78
CA PRO A 30 16.15 -17.28 7.45
C PRO A 30 16.06 -18.54 8.31
N ASP A 31 17.18 -19.27 8.41
CA ASP A 31 17.40 -20.18 9.53
C ASP A 31 17.46 -19.39 10.84
N VAL A 32 16.84 -19.90 11.89
CA VAL A 32 16.85 -19.28 13.22
C VAL A 32 17.36 -20.29 14.24
N GLU A 33 18.38 -19.90 15.01
CA GLU A 33 18.99 -20.78 16.01
C GLU A 33 17.94 -21.33 17.01
N GLY A 34 17.91 -22.65 17.16
CA GLY A 34 16.96 -23.38 18.00
C GLY A 34 15.59 -23.60 17.38
N TRP A 35 15.43 -23.32 16.08
CA TRP A 35 14.19 -23.52 15.34
C TRP A 35 14.43 -24.40 14.11
N LYS A 36 13.53 -25.34 13.89
CA LYS A 36 13.42 -26.11 12.66
C LYS A 36 12.50 -25.34 11.70
N LEU A 37 13.06 -24.89 10.58
CA LEU A 37 12.33 -24.28 9.47
C LEU A 37 11.71 -25.35 8.55
N THR A 38 10.45 -25.17 8.18
CA THR A 38 9.77 -25.93 7.11
C THR A 38 9.09 -24.94 6.17
N VAL A 39 9.62 -24.79 4.96
CA VAL A 39 9.04 -23.92 3.92
C VAL A 39 7.96 -24.70 3.17
N ASN A 40 6.80 -24.07 2.95
CA ASN A 40 5.75 -24.65 2.14
C ASN A 40 6.12 -24.56 0.65
N GLU A 41 6.03 -25.68 -0.06
CA GLU A 41 6.31 -25.73 -1.51
C GLU A 41 5.23 -25.01 -2.34
N ARG A 42 4.01 -24.87 -1.79
CA ARG A 42 2.93 -24.17 -2.47
C ARG A 42 3.10 -22.66 -2.31
N ILE A 43 3.27 -21.98 -3.44
CA ILE A 43 3.21 -20.52 -3.55
C ILE A 43 1.79 -20.11 -3.94
N TYR A 44 1.27 -19.09 -3.28
CA TYR A 44 0.01 -18.46 -3.66
C TYR A 44 0.29 -17.24 -4.52
N ILE A 45 -0.45 -17.11 -5.61
CA ILE A 45 -0.38 -16.07 -6.63
C ILE A 45 -1.80 -15.54 -6.87
N PRO A 46 -2.00 -14.45 -7.63
CA PRO A 46 -3.32 -13.84 -7.78
C PRO A 46 -4.46 -14.80 -8.16
N SER A 47 -4.16 -15.81 -8.99
CA SER A 47 -5.15 -16.77 -9.47
C SER A 47 -5.59 -17.82 -8.44
N ASN A 48 -4.87 -17.99 -7.32
CA ASN A 48 -5.16 -19.02 -6.33
C ASN A 48 -5.15 -18.53 -4.87
N LEU A 49 -4.95 -17.23 -4.62
CA LEU A 49 -4.93 -16.65 -3.26
C LEU A 49 -6.25 -16.92 -2.49
N TRP A 50 -7.36 -16.94 -3.21
CA TRP A 50 -8.70 -17.31 -2.72
C TRP A 50 -8.76 -18.66 -2.03
N ASP A 51 -7.94 -19.63 -2.46
CA ASP A 51 -7.87 -20.95 -1.84
C ASP A 51 -7.37 -20.89 -0.39
N LEU A 52 -6.71 -19.80 0.00
CA LEU A 52 -6.18 -19.59 1.35
C LEU A 52 -7.01 -18.58 2.16
N ILE A 53 -7.27 -17.41 1.57
CA ILE A 53 -7.84 -16.26 2.30
C ILE A 53 -9.12 -15.72 1.66
N ASP A 54 -9.90 -16.57 0.98
CA ASP A 54 -11.16 -16.27 0.27
C ASP A 54 -11.76 -14.87 0.55
N GLY A 55 -12.43 -14.68 1.70
CA GLY A 55 -13.12 -13.41 2.03
C GLY A 55 -12.24 -12.16 2.19
N ALA A 56 -10.92 -12.28 2.18
CA ALA A 56 -9.95 -11.19 2.24
C ALA A 56 -9.12 -11.03 0.96
N ALA A 57 -9.13 -11.99 0.03
CA ALA A 57 -8.23 -12.00 -1.12
C ALA A 57 -8.38 -10.76 -2.01
N ASP A 58 -9.62 -10.29 -2.25
CA ASP A 58 -9.90 -9.07 -3.02
C ASP A 58 -9.08 -7.87 -2.52
N SER A 59 -9.00 -7.69 -1.18
CA SER A 59 -8.26 -6.58 -0.61
C SER A 59 -6.78 -6.68 -0.90
N TYR A 60 -6.19 -7.87 -0.96
CA TYR A 60 -4.78 -8.02 -1.31
C TYR A 60 -4.56 -7.76 -2.81
N LEU A 61 -5.49 -8.24 -3.64
CA LEU A 61 -5.43 -8.09 -5.10
C LEU A 61 -5.56 -6.62 -5.54
N SER A 62 -6.39 -5.82 -4.87
CA SER A 62 -6.52 -4.38 -5.15
C SER A 62 -5.26 -3.57 -4.83
N TYR A 63 -4.36 -4.13 -4.01
CA TYR A 63 -3.02 -3.59 -3.76
C TYR A 63 -1.95 -4.30 -4.61
N ASP A 64 -2.24 -4.76 -5.82
CA ASP A 64 -1.28 -5.40 -6.74
C ASP A 64 -0.44 -6.51 -6.07
N PHE A 65 -1.10 -7.44 -5.39
CA PHE A 65 -0.48 -8.64 -4.83
C PHE A 65 0.27 -9.44 -5.92
N ILE A 66 1.50 -9.86 -5.59
CA ILE A 66 2.36 -10.66 -6.48
C ILE A 66 2.34 -12.13 -6.06
N ASP A 67 2.76 -12.41 -4.84
CA ASP A 67 2.84 -13.76 -4.31
C ASP A 67 2.84 -13.79 -2.78
N LEU A 68 2.50 -14.96 -2.25
CA LEU A 68 2.58 -15.29 -0.84
C LEU A 68 3.36 -16.59 -0.68
N HIS A 69 4.39 -16.50 0.16
CA HIS A 69 5.18 -17.63 0.62
C HIS A 69 4.86 -17.94 2.08
N LEU A 70 4.84 -19.22 2.43
CA LEU A 70 4.55 -19.69 3.79
C LEU A 70 5.73 -20.50 4.36
N ALA A 71 6.01 -20.30 5.63
CA ALA A 71 6.94 -21.14 6.38
C ALA A 71 6.46 -21.37 7.81
N ASP A 72 6.78 -22.54 8.35
CA ASP A 72 6.56 -22.89 9.75
C ASP A 72 7.91 -23.06 10.46
N TYR A 73 8.05 -22.45 11.63
CA TYR A 73 9.18 -22.60 12.54
C TYR A 73 8.73 -23.35 13.79
N GLN A 74 9.44 -24.42 14.15
CA GLN A 74 9.17 -25.19 15.36
C GLN A 74 10.41 -25.25 16.27
N ASN A 75 10.24 -25.04 17.58
CA ASN A 75 11.32 -25.21 18.56
C ASN A 75 11.09 -26.45 19.46
N ASP A 76 12.12 -26.82 20.23
CA ASP A 76 12.10 -27.99 21.13
C ASP A 76 11.12 -27.85 22.30
N ALA A 77 10.69 -26.62 22.61
CA ALA A 77 9.66 -26.35 23.61
C ALA A 77 8.23 -26.59 23.08
N GLY A 78 8.08 -26.99 21.81
CA GLY A 78 6.80 -27.27 21.18
C GLY A 78 6.06 -26.05 20.63
N ILE A 79 6.69 -24.86 20.65
CA ILE A 79 6.09 -23.66 20.04
C ILE A 79 6.23 -23.79 18.53
N ASN A 80 5.12 -23.57 17.83
CA ASN A 80 5.05 -23.47 16.38
C ASN A 80 4.69 -22.04 15.98
N ILE A 81 5.47 -21.45 15.07
CA ILE A 81 5.23 -20.13 14.50
C ILE A 81 5.03 -20.30 12.99
N ARG A 82 3.95 -19.75 12.45
CA ARG A 82 3.74 -19.60 11.01
C ARG A 82 4.15 -18.20 10.58
N VAL A 83 4.86 -18.11 9.45
CA VAL A 83 5.17 -16.86 8.77
C VAL A 83 4.48 -16.86 7.41
N GLU A 84 3.71 -15.81 7.17
CA GLU A 84 3.09 -15.49 5.89
C GLU A 84 3.79 -14.25 5.33
N LEU A 85 4.41 -14.40 4.15
CA LEU A 85 5.20 -13.36 3.50
C LEU A 85 4.48 -12.89 2.23
N TYR A 86 3.60 -11.89 2.36
CA TYR A 86 2.85 -11.31 1.24
C TYR A 86 3.69 -10.27 0.53
N ARG A 87 3.94 -10.44 -0.77
CA ARG A 87 4.66 -9.49 -1.61
C ARG A 87 3.71 -8.70 -2.50
N HIS A 88 3.90 -7.39 -2.54
CA HIS A 88 3.17 -6.50 -3.46
C HIS A 88 4.12 -5.81 -4.43
N SER A 89 3.57 -5.27 -5.52
CA SER A 89 4.36 -4.64 -6.59
C SER A 89 5.18 -3.43 -6.15
N THR A 90 4.70 -2.69 -5.17
CA THR A 90 5.34 -1.47 -4.66
C THR A 90 5.24 -1.36 -3.15
N PHE A 91 6.12 -0.54 -2.56
CA PHE A 91 6.05 -0.21 -1.15
C PHE A 91 4.72 0.47 -0.77
N ASN A 92 4.19 1.35 -1.62
CA ASN A 92 2.92 2.03 -1.36
C ASN A 92 1.76 1.05 -1.28
N ASN A 93 1.72 0.08 -2.18
CA ASN A 93 0.70 -0.97 -2.18
C ASN A 93 0.82 -1.86 -0.92
N THR A 94 2.04 -2.22 -0.54
CA THR A 94 2.30 -2.98 0.70
C THR A 94 1.88 -2.19 1.94
N PHE A 95 2.16 -0.89 1.95
CA PHE A 95 1.72 0.03 2.99
C PHE A 95 0.19 0.12 3.03
N GLY A 96 -0.48 0.18 1.88
CA GLY A 96 -1.94 0.21 1.77
C GLY A 96 -2.61 -1.00 2.43
N ILE A 97 -2.17 -2.22 2.10
CA ILE A 97 -2.72 -3.42 2.75
C ILE A 97 -2.42 -3.46 4.26
N TYR A 98 -1.19 -3.09 4.67
CA TYR A 98 -0.82 -3.01 6.09
C TYR A 98 -1.74 -2.06 6.86
N THR A 99 -1.98 -0.85 6.33
CA THR A 99 -2.83 0.14 6.98
C THR A 99 -4.30 -0.28 7.01
N THR A 100 -4.77 -1.01 6.00
CA THR A 100 -6.15 -1.53 5.93
C THR A 100 -6.44 -2.56 7.03
N GLU A 101 -5.46 -3.40 7.40
CA GLU A 101 -5.63 -4.38 8.49
C GLU A 101 -5.26 -3.85 9.88
N ARG A 102 -4.64 -2.67 9.96
CA ARG A 102 -4.25 -2.01 11.22
C ARG A 102 -5.45 -1.37 11.91
N SER A 103 -5.50 -1.48 13.24
CA SER A 103 -6.37 -0.65 14.10
C SER A 103 -5.53 0.31 14.94
N PRO A 104 -6.00 1.55 15.20
CA PRO A 104 -5.29 2.50 16.07
C PRO A 104 -5.13 2.02 17.53
N ASP A 105 -5.93 1.04 17.96
CA ASP A 105 -5.90 0.51 19.33
C ASP A 105 -4.91 -0.65 19.52
N TYR A 106 -4.17 -1.04 18.48
CA TYR A 106 -3.19 -2.12 18.56
C TYR A 106 -1.92 -1.73 19.33
N ASN A 107 -1.18 -2.76 19.77
CA ASN A 107 0.11 -2.57 20.43
C ASN A 107 1.25 -2.47 19.40
N PHE A 108 1.58 -1.25 19.01
CA PHE A 108 2.62 -0.98 18.01
C PHE A 108 4.04 -1.19 18.53
N ILE A 109 4.91 -1.73 17.67
CA ILE A 109 6.32 -2.02 17.95
C ILE A 109 7.23 -1.62 16.79
N ASP A 110 8.49 -1.39 17.12
CA ASP A 110 9.56 -1.03 16.18
C ASP A 110 10.17 -2.30 15.53
N ILE A 111 9.42 -2.88 14.59
CA ILE A 111 9.86 -3.96 13.68
C ILE A 111 9.37 -3.62 12.28
N GLY A 112 10.26 -3.71 11.29
CA GLY A 112 10.03 -3.19 9.95
C GLY A 112 9.82 -1.68 9.97
N SER A 113 9.02 -1.15 9.04
CA SER A 113 8.58 0.25 9.09
C SER A 113 7.63 0.51 10.26
N GLN A 114 6.81 -0.47 10.60
CA GLN A 114 5.98 -0.53 11.79
C GLN A 114 5.43 -1.95 11.91
N GLY A 115 5.37 -2.47 13.14
CA GLY A 115 4.67 -3.70 13.45
C GLY A 115 3.63 -3.48 14.54
N TYR A 116 2.74 -4.44 14.71
CA TYR A 116 1.83 -4.50 15.84
C TYR A 116 1.73 -5.92 16.39
N LEU A 117 1.49 -6.00 17.70
CA LEU A 117 1.31 -7.23 18.45
C LEU A 117 -0.14 -7.39 18.89
N GLU A 118 -0.64 -8.60 18.74
CA GLU A 118 -1.90 -9.07 19.29
C GLU A 118 -1.69 -10.43 19.96
N GLU A 119 -2.74 -10.95 20.59
CA GLU A 119 -2.68 -12.30 21.16
C GLU A 119 -2.45 -13.34 20.04
N GLY A 120 -1.30 -14.00 20.08
CA GLY A 120 -0.94 -15.02 19.09
C GLY A 120 -0.47 -14.49 17.73
N ALA A 121 -0.33 -13.17 17.54
CA ALA A 121 0.09 -12.59 16.26
C ALA A 121 1.04 -11.40 16.39
N LEU A 122 1.94 -11.27 15.41
CA LEU A 122 2.79 -10.12 15.18
C LEU A 122 2.81 -9.87 13.66
N ASN A 123 2.22 -8.75 13.24
CA ASN A 123 2.20 -8.38 11.83
C ASN A 123 3.01 -7.10 11.62
N PHE A 124 3.76 -7.00 10.52
CA PHE A 124 4.61 -5.85 10.26
C PHE A 124 4.87 -5.59 8.78
N LEU A 125 5.15 -4.33 8.46
CA LEU A 125 5.49 -3.84 7.13
C LEU A 125 7.02 -3.81 6.95
N CYS A 126 7.55 -4.38 5.87
CA CYS A 126 8.99 -4.36 5.58
C CYS A 126 9.24 -4.27 4.06
N GLY A 127 9.51 -3.08 3.56
CA GLY A 127 9.58 -2.82 2.12
C GLY A 127 8.34 -3.33 1.39
N ASN A 128 8.55 -4.10 0.31
CA ASN A 128 7.45 -4.64 -0.49
C ASN A 128 6.74 -5.85 0.15
N TYR A 129 7.00 -6.14 1.42
CA TYR A 129 6.42 -7.26 2.14
C TYR A 129 5.54 -6.83 3.31
N TYR A 130 4.34 -7.40 3.36
CA TYR A 130 3.51 -7.42 4.55
C TYR A 130 3.61 -8.80 5.17
N ILE A 131 4.07 -8.86 6.43
CA ILE A 131 4.52 -10.11 7.06
C ILE A 131 3.63 -10.38 8.26
N LYS A 132 2.99 -11.55 8.27
CA LYS A 132 2.16 -12.01 9.38
C LYS A 132 2.84 -13.17 10.06
N VAL A 133 3.15 -13.02 11.34
CA VAL A 133 3.81 -14.04 12.17
C VAL A 133 2.81 -14.48 13.22
N THR A 134 2.36 -15.73 13.18
CA THR A 134 1.25 -16.22 14.02
C THR A 134 1.61 -17.49 14.77
N THR A 135 0.94 -17.71 15.89
CA THR A 135 1.08 -18.93 16.69
C THR A 135 -0.22 -19.24 17.43
N SER A 136 -0.49 -20.53 17.62
CA SER A 136 -1.54 -21.00 18.52
C SER A 136 -1.05 -21.19 19.97
N SER A 137 0.25 -21.04 20.21
CA SER A 137 0.83 -21.11 21.56
C SER A 137 0.49 -19.85 22.36
N GLN A 138 0.37 -20.00 23.68
CA GLN A 138 -0.08 -18.92 24.56
C GLN A 138 0.99 -18.48 25.57
N GLY A 139 0.84 -17.26 26.09
CA GLY A 139 1.68 -16.69 27.14
C GLY A 139 3.02 -16.11 26.66
N ASP A 140 3.79 -15.57 27.60
CA ASP A 140 4.99 -14.76 27.34
C ASP A 140 6.04 -15.43 26.45
N ASN A 141 6.18 -16.76 26.53
CA ASN A 141 7.14 -17.49 25.71
C ASN A 141 6.72 -17.52 24.23
N ALA A 142 5.42 -17.62 23.95
CA ALA A 142 4.89 -17.54 22.59
C ALA A 142 5.10 -16.13 22.02
N GLN A 143 4.82 -15.08 22.81
CA GLN A 143 5.05 -13.70 22.40
C GLN A 143 6.54 -13.39 22.13
N LYS A 144 7.45 -13.88 22.99
CA LYS A 144 8.90 -13.78 22.75
C LYS A 144 9.34 -14.52 21.49
N ALA A 145 8.73 -15.67 21.20
CA ALA A 145 9.00 -16.41 19.98
C ALA A 145 8.56 -15.65 18.72
N LEU A 146 7.35 -15.06 18.72
CA LEU A 146 6.86 -14.20 17.64
C LEU A 146 7.85 -13.08 17.33
N VAL A 147 8.27 -12.33 18.37
CA VAL A 147 9.24 -11.23 18.25
C VAL A 147 10.60 -11.74 17.74
N LYS A 148 11.07 -12.90 18.21
CA LYS A 148 12.34 -13.49 17.74
C LYS A 148 12.28 -13.78 16.24
N ILE A 149 11.24 -14.48 15.77
CA ILE A 149 11.09 -14.82 14.35
C ILE A 149 10.94 -13.56 13.50
N ALA A 150 10.09 -12.61 13.90
CA ALA A 150 9.88 -11.36 13.17
C ALA A 150 11.18 -10.53 13.01
N LYS A 151 12.00 -10.42 14.06
CA LYS A 151 13.30 -9.72 13.97
C LYS A 151 14.28 -10.41 13.02
N ASN A 152 14.32 -11.74 13.02
CA ASN A 152 15.17 -12.48 12.08
C ASN A 152 14.69 -12.28 10.64
N MET A 153 13.37 -12.30 10.39
CA MET A 153 12.79 -11.99 9.08
C MET A 153 13.18 -10.58 8.60
N GLN A 154 12.98 -9.55 9.43
CA GLN A 154 13.36 -8.18 9.09
C GLN A 154 14.85 -8.06 8.72
N GLN A 155 15.73 -8.66 9.52
CA GLN A 155 17.18 -8.63 9.28
C GLN A 155 17.57 -9.36 7.99
N HIS A 156 16.91 -10.48 7.71
CA HIS A 156 17.18 -11.32 6.56
C HIS A 156 16.75 -10.68 5.24
N LEU A 157 15.55 -10.08 5.20
CA LEU A 157 15.00 -9.47 3.99
C LEU A 157 15.73 -8.20 3.55
N GLN A 158 16.45 -7.53 4.47
CA GLN A 158 17.25 -6.32 4.22
C GLN A 158 16.50 -5.23 3.43
N GLN A 159 15.18 -5.14 3.63
CA GLN A 159 14.35 -4.14 2.98
C GLN A 159 14.45 -2.80 3.70
N ASP A 160 14.10 -1.74 2.98
CA ASP A 160 13.86 -0.45 3.61
C ASP A 160 12.72 -0.56 4.63
N HIS A 161 12.91 0.07 5.79
CA HIS A 161 11.95 0.20 6.87
C HIS A 161 11.53 1.66 7.11
N ASN A 162 11.71 2.53 6.13
CA ASN A 162 11.23 3.90 6.22
C ASN A 162 9.70 3.96 6.12
N TRP A 163 9.12 5.02 6.70
CA TRP A 163 7.72 5.39 6.47
C TRP A 163 7.57 6.08 5.10
N PRO A 164 6.41 5.99 4.41
CA PRO A 164 6.24 6.65 3.12
C PRO A 164 6.56 8.15 3.18
N GLY A 165 7.55 8.57 2.38
CA GLY A 165 8.05 9.95 2.40
C GLY A 165 7.00 11.01 2.02
N ILE A 166 5.90 10.60 1.38
CA ILE A 166 4.75 11.46 1.05
C ILE A 166 4.14 12.10 2.30
N TYR A 167 4.17 11.43 3.46
CA TYR A 167 3.62 11.98 4.71
C TYR A 167 4.38 13.19 5.25
N LYS A 168 5.57 13.52 4.69
CA LYS A 168 6.27 14.77 4.99
C LYS A 168 5.59 16.01 4.39
N ILE A 169 4.69 15.82 3.42
CA ILE A 169 3.89 16.90 2.81
C ILE A 169 2.67 17.23 3.67
N PHE A 170 2.16 16.24 4.40
CA PHE A 170 0.98 16.40 5.24
C PHE A 170 1.25 17.42 6.36
N PRO A 171 0.26 18.28 6.68
CA PRO A 171 0.34 19.15 7.84
C PRO A 171 0.64 18.38 9.15
N PRO A 172 1.30 19.00 10.15
CA PRO A 172 1.43 18.37 11.45
C PRO A 172 0.06 18.23 12.13
N GLY A 173 -0.05 17.30 13.09
CA GLY A 173 -1.28 17.09 13.87
C GLY A 173 -2.21 16.01 13.34
N MET A 174 -1.69 15.09 12.50
CA MET A 174 -2.43 13.88 12.11
C MET A 174 -2.89 13.11 13.34
N VAL A 175 -4.12 12.58 13.29
CA VAL A 175 -4.59 11.61 14.28
C VAL A 175 -3.67 10.40 14.23
N PRO A 176 -3.14 9.92 15.37
CA PRO A 176 -2.22 8.79 15.39
C PRO A 176 -2.79 7.57 14.66
N TYR A 177 -1.97 6.94 13.81
CA TYR A 177 -2.30 5.74 13.06
C TYR A 177 -3.44 5.91 12.03
N SER A 178 -3.78 7.15 11.66
CA SER A 178 -4.79 7.45 10.64
C SER A 178 -4.23 7.56 9.22
N GLU A 179 -2.95 7.26 9.02
CA GLU A 179 -2.34 7.27 7.69
C GLU A 179 -2.79 6.05 6.89
N TYR A 180 -3.29 6.29 5.67
CA TYR A 180 -3.68 5.25 4.71
C TYR A 180 -3.17 5.54 3.30
N TYR A 181 -3.00 4.47 2.51
CA TYR A 181 -2.88 4.55 1.06
C TYR A 181 -4.02 3.77 0.42
N ILE A 182 -4.83 4.46 -0.37
CA ILE A 182 -5.92 3.90 -1.17
C ILE A 182 -5.35 3.69 -2.57
N ALA A 183 -5.25 2.44 -3.04
CA ALA A 183 -4.59 2.11 -4.31
C ALA A 183 -5.47 2.30 -5.55
N GLU A 184 -6.78 2.20 -5.38
CA GLU A 184 -7.75 2.33 -6.46
C GLU A 184 -8.98 3.13 -6.02
N ASN A 185 -9.60 3.84 -6.97
CA ASN A 185 -10.93 4.46 -6.84
C ASN A 185 -11.08 5.41 -5.64
N PHE A 186 -10.13 6.32 -5.42
CA PHE A 186 -10.25 7.32 -4.36
C PHE A 186 -11.54 8.14 -4.54
N LEU A 187 -12.28 8.36 -3.44
CA LEU A 187 -13.63 8.96 -3.43
C LEU A 187 -14.66 8.26 -4.33
N GLY A 188 -14.41 6.99 -4.70
CA GLY A 188 -15.28 6.20 -5.57
C GLY A 188 -15.11 6.46 -7.07
N PHE A 189 -14.06 7.18 -7.48
CA PHE A 189 -13.83 7.51 -8.89
C PHE A 189 -12.60 6.80 -9.46
N ASP A 190 -12.80 6.04 -10.53
CA ASP A 190 -11.73 5.36 -11.29
C ASP A 190 -10.64 6.33 -11.80
N PHE A 191 -11.03 7.55 -12.11
CA PHE A 191 -10.10 8.59 -12.55
C PHE A 191 -9.25 9.16 -11.41
N LEU A 192 -9.67 9.02 -10.14
CA LEU A 192 -8.82 9.31 -8.97
C LEU A 192 -8.17 8.01 -8.53
N HIS A 193 -7.25 7.51 -9.36
CA HIS A 193 -6.64 6.19 -9.20
C HIS A 193 -6.18 5.90 -7.77
N SER A 194 -5.34 6.73 -7.14
CA SER A 194 -4.87 6.44 -5.78
C SER A 194 -4.73 7.71 -4.94
N ALA A 195 -4.68 7.55 -3.63
CA ALA A 195 -4.44 8.65 -2.71
C ALA A 195 -3.77 8.18 -1.42
N PHE A 196 -2.82 8.97 -0.92
CA PHE A 196 -2.46 8.93 0.48
C PHE A 196 -3.43 9.80 1.26
N THR A 197 -3.83 9.36 2.44
CA THR A 197 -4.73 10.12 3.31
C THR A 197 -4.26 10.08 4.77
N ALA A 198 -4.70 11.07 5.54
CA ALA A 198 -4.57 11.11 6.99
C ALA A 198 -5.72 11.93 7.60
N SER A 199 -6.20 11.51 8.76
CA SER A 199 -7.28 12.18 9.48
C SER A 199 -6.76 13.25 10.43
N TYR A 200 -7.57 14.27 10.66
CA TYR A 200 -7.30 15.40 11.55
C TYR A 200 -8.54 15.73 12.37
N LYS A 201 -8.30 16.33 13.53
CA LYS A 201 -9.33 16.88 14.41
C LYS A 201 -8.89 18.25 14.91
N GLU A 202 -9.57 19.30 14.49
CA GLU A 202 -9.24 20.70 14.85
C GLU A 202 -10.54 21.46 15.13
N ASP A 203 -10.56 22.29 16.18
CA ASP A 203 -11.72 23.13 16.55
C ASP A 203 -13.10 22.39 16.62
N GLY A 204 -13.09 21.06 16.78
CA GLY A 204 -14.30 20.23 16.83
C GLY A 204 -14.73 19.62 15.49
N GLU A 205 -14.05 19.94 14.40
CA GLU A 205 -14.23 19.33 13.08
C GLU A 205 -13.33 18.10 12.93
N ASP A 206 -13.89 17.02 12.40
CA ASP A 206 -13.14 15.83 11.96
C ASP A 206 -13.08 15.87 10.43
N PHE A 207 -11.88 15.84 9.86
CA PHE A 207 -11.68 15.95 8.41
C PHE A 207 -10.48 15.11 7.96
N GLN A 208 -10.34 14.95 6.64
CA GLN A 208 -9.24 14.19 6.06
C GLN A 208 -8.47 15.04 5.05
N VAL A 209 -7.14 14.95 5.11
CA VAL A 209 -6.25 15.50 4.07
C VAL A 209 -5.89 14.36 3.13
N PHE A 210 -5.83 14.64 1.83
CA PHE A 210 -5.35 13.69 0.83
C PHE A 210 -4.21 14.27 -0.01
N VAL A 211 -3.36 13.38 -0.53
CA VAL A 211 -2.32 13.69 -1.50
C VAL A 211 -2.25 12.59 -2.56
N ILE A 212 -2.44 12.97 -3.81
CA ILE A 212 -2.20 12.16 -5.01
C ILE A 212 -0.97 12.73 -5.70
N ARG A 213 0.06 11.91 -5.90
CA ARG A 213 1.27 12.30 -6.62
C ARG A 213 1.62 11.28 -7.68
N THR A 214 1.79 11.74 -8.91
CA THR A 214 2.10 10.92 -10.07
C THR A 214 3.52 11.20 -10.56
N GLU A 215 4.03 10.36 -11.47
CA GLU A 215 5.31 10.64 -12.12
C GLU A 215 5.23 11.83 -13.07
N LYS A 216 4.06 12.03 -13.71
CA LYS A 216 3.84 13.06 -14.74
C LYS A 216 2.75 14.04 -14.33
N SER A 217 3.02 15.33 -14.49
CA SER A 217 2.08 16.42 -14.20
C SER A 217 0.78 16.34 -14.99
N GLU A 218 0.83 15.79 -16.20
CA GLU A 218 -0.32 15.65 -17.07
C GLU A 218 -1.37 14.71 -16.48
N GLU A 219 -0.95 13.72 -15.69
CA GLU A 219 -1.84 12.72 -15.08
C GLU A 219 -2.73 13.39 -14.03
N VAL A 220 -2.18 14.06 -13.01
CA VAL A 220 -2.98 14.79 -12.01
C VAL A 220 -3.82 15.92 -12.62
N SER A 221 -3.34 16.56 -13.68
CA SER A 221 -4.11 17.56 -14.42
C SER A 221 -5.32 16.94 -15.11
N GLU A 222 -5.17 15.74 -15.68
CA GLU A 222 -6.27 15.00 -16.31
C GLU A 222 -7.29 14.50 -15.29
N MET A 223 -6.84 14.11 -14.09
CA MET A 223 -7.71 13.75 -12.98
C MET A 223 -8.61 14.91 -12.58
N LEU A 224 -8.02 16.10 -12.39
CA LEU A 224 -8.79 17.30 -12.08
C LEU A 224 -9.75 17.68 -13.22
N ARG A 225 -9.32 17.56 -14.49
CA ARG A 225 -10.21 17.79 -15.65
C ARG A 225 -11.43 16.86 -15.62
N LYS A 226 -11.21 15.57 -15.38
CA LYS A 226 -12.29 14.59 -15.29
C LYS A 226 -13.21 14.88 -14.11
N TYR A 227 -12.65 15.29 -12.98
CA TYR A 227 -13.44 15.63 -11.79
C TYR A 227 -14.33 16.85 -12.03
N LEU A 228 -13.77 17.95 -12.55
CA LEU A 228 -14.53 19.16 -12.90
C LEU A 228 -15.61 18.88 -13.97
N LYS A 229 -15.31 18.01 -14.95
CA LYS A 229 -16.30 17.58 -15.93
C LYS A 229 -17.44 16.80 -15.28
N PHE A 230 -17.13 15.90 -14.35
CA PHE A 230 -18.13 15.13 -13.60
C PHE A 230 -19.05 16.05 -12.78
N THR A 231 -18.49 17.04 -12.09
CA THR A 231 -19.24 18.03 -11.29
C THR A 231 -19.86 19.17 -12.11
N LYS A 232 -19.67 19.16 -13.44
CA LYS A 232 -20.18 20.19 -14.39
C LYS A 232 -19.64 21.60 -14.09
N GLN A 233 -18.40 21.69 -13.63
CA GLN A 233 -17.70 22.94 -13.36
C GLN A 233 -16.76 23.30 -14.52
N GLU A 234 -16.96 24.48 -15.11
CA GLU A 234 -16.14 24.98 -16.23
C GLU A 234 -14.98 25.84 -15.73
N LEU A 235 -13.99 25.22 -15.08
CA LEU A 235 -12.78 25.88 -14.60
C LEU A 235 -11.57 25.51 -15.46
N GLU A 236 -10.67 26.48 -15.66
CA GLU A 236 -9.39 26.24 -16.34
C GLU A 236 -8.46 25.43 -15.43
N VAL A 237 -7.98 24.28 -15.92
CA VAL A 237 -7.04 23.43 -15.18
C VAL A 237 -5.61 23.94 -15.36
N LYS A 238 -5.08 24.52 -14.28
CA LYS A 238 -3.70 25.00 -14.11
C LYS A 238 -3.34 24.98 -12.62
N ASP A 239 -2.06 25.14 -12.30
CA ASP A 239 -1.60 25.23 -10.91
C ASP A 239 -2.41 26.28 -10.13
N GLY A 240 -2.95 25.89 -8.98
CA GLY A 240 -3.86 26.72 -8.19
C GLY A 240 -4.76 25.92 -7.25
N THR A 241 -5.67 26.64 -6.58
CA THR A 241 -6.67 26.08 -5.67
C THR A 241 -8.04 26.00 -6.34
N PHE A 242 -8.77 24.93 -6.09
CA PHE A 242 -10.07 24.60 -6.65
C PHE A 242 -11.02 24.18 -5.54
N LEU A 243 -12.28 24.61 -5.63
CA LEU A 243 -13.38 24.05 -4.87
C LEU A 243 -14.19 23.17 -5.82
N ILE A 244 -14.24 21.88 -5.55
CA ILE A 244 -15.00 20.90 -6.33
C ILE A 244 -16.24 20.54 -5.53
N SER A 245 -17.43 20.86 -6.05
CA SER A 245 -18.69 20.55 -5.36
C SER A 245 -19.21 19.20 -5.86
N ASP A 246 -18.84 18.15 -5.14
CA ASP A 246 -19.20 16.76 -5.45
C ASP A 246 -20.55 16.39 -4.80
N PRO A 247 -21.56 15.95 -5.58
CA PRO A 247 -22.86 15.57 -5.03
C PRO A 247 -22.85 14.35 -4.11
N TYR A 248 -21.80 13.51 -4.16
CA TYR A 248 -21.65 12.30 -3.35
C TYR A 248 -20.70 12.50 -2.17
N ASN A 249 -19.62 13.26 -2.37
CA ASN A 249 -18.55 13.44 -1.38
C ASN A 249 -18.53 14.84 -0.71
N GLY A 250 -19.43 15.74 -1.12
CA GLY A 250 -19.47 17.11 -0.60
C GLY A 250 -18.46 18.05 -1.26
N ASP A 251 -18.13 19.14 -0.57
CA ASP A 251 -17.16 20.12 -1.06
C ASP A 251 -15.73 19.65 -0.83
N ILE A 252 -14.96 19.56 -1.92
CA ILE A 252 -13.57 19.09 -1.93
C ILE A 252 -12.65 20.24 -2.27
N TYR A 253 -11.86 20.67 -1.28
CA TYR A 253 -10.91 21.75 -1.44
C TYR A 253 -9.57 21.19 -1.93
N THR A 254 -9.18 21.56 -3.15
CA THR A 254 -8.10 20.90 -3.89
C THR A 254 -7.04 21.90 -4.33
N ILE A 255 -5.77 21.50 -4.28
CA ILE A 255 -4.61 22.19 -4.84
C ILE A 255 -4.07 21.32 -5.96
N LEU A 256 -3.91 21.91 -7.15
CA LEU A 256 -3.06 21.36 -8.21
C LEU A 256 -1.74 22.12 -8.20
N LYS A 257 -0.62 21.39 -8.11
CA LYS A 257 0.72 21.97 -8.23
C LYS A 257 1.69 20.96 -8.83
N GLY A 258 2.18 21.24 -10.04
CA GLY A 258 3.09 20.35 -10.75
C GLY A 258 2.49 18.95 -10.97
N ASN A 259 3.09 17.93 -10.35
CA ASN A 259 2.65 16.53 -10.42
C ASN A 259 1.84 16.05 -9.20
N THR A 260 1.29 16.99 -8.42
CA THR A 260 0.55 16.67 -7.20
C THR A 260 -0.84 17.30 -7.22
N LEU A 261 -1.84 16.49 -6.87
CA LEU A 261 -3.19 16.90 -6.51
C LEU A 261 -3.35 16.63 -5.01
N ALA A 262 -3.63 17.63 -4.21
CA ALA A 262 -3.75 17.46 -2.76
C ALA A 262 -4.88 18.30 -2.21
N GLY A 263 -5.46 17.94 -1.08
CA GLY A 263 -6.63 18.68 -0.62
C GLY A 263 -7.21 18.18 0.69
N ILE A 264 -8.40 18.69 0.97
CA ILE A 264 -9.16 18.43 2.20
C ILE A 264 -10.55 17.95 1.78
N VAL A 265 -11.03 16.91 2.45
CA VAL A 265 -12.40 16.38 2.37
C VAL A 265 -13.03 16.39 3.77
N ASP A 266 -14.36 16.35 3.81
CA ASP A 266 -15.17 16.28 5.04
C ASP A 266 -14.96 17.44 6.03
N CYS A 267 -14.52 18.62 5.57
CA CYS A 267 -14.35 19.81 6.41
C CYS A 267 -15.34 20.90 6.01
N SER A 268 -16.19 21.31 6.96
CA SER A 268 -17.20 22.35 6.71
C SER A 268 -16.77 23.75 7.18
N ASP A 269 -15.82 23.82 8.11
CA ASP A 269 -15.29 25.10 8.61
C ASP A 269 -14.28 25.73 7.64
N GLU A 270 -14.68 26.85 7.02
CA GLU A 270 -13.86 27.58 6.03
C GLU A 270 -12.52 28.05 6.60
N LYS A 271 -12.46 28.39 7.89
CA LYS A 271 -11.22 28.83 8.55
C LYS A 271 -10.22 27.67 8.62
N THR A 272 -10.65 26.51 9.10
CA THR A 272 -9.86 25.27 9.16
C THR A 272 -9.38 24.85 7.79
N VAL A 273 -10.29 24.84 6.79
CA VAL A 273 -9.93 24.56 5.39
C VAL A 273 -8.81 25.46 4.91
N LYS A 274 -8.97 26.78 5.07
CA LYS A 274 -7.98 27.75 4.61
C LYS A 274 -6.62 27.53 5.26
N GLU A 275 -6.60 27.35 6.58
CA GLU A 275 -5.37 27.11 7.33
C GLU A 275 -4.64 25.84 6.86
N TYR A 276 -5.37 24.75 6.68
CA TYR A 276 -4.77 23.47 6.28
C TYR A 276 -4.35 23.46 4.81
N LEU A 277 -5.07 24.12 3.91
CA LEU A 277 -4.63 24.32 2.52
C LEU A 277 -3.37 25.16 2.44
N GLU A 278 -3.24 26.22 3.26
CA GLU A 278 -2.02 27.03 3.32
C GLU A 278 -0.82 26.20 3.82
N LYS A 279 -1.00 25.40 4.88
CA LYS A 279 0.02 24.47 5.39
C LYS A 279 0.43 23.47 4.32
N LEU A 280 -0.53 22.84 3.65
CA LEU A 280 -0.31 21.84 2.61
C LEU A 280 0.43 22.44 1.41
N ASN A 281 -0.04 23.57 0.89
CA ASN A 281 0.56 24.26 -0.26
C ASN A 281 2.02 24.71 -0.01
N SER A 282 2.37 24.99 1.25
CA SER A 282 3.75 25.35 1.64
C SER A 282 4.76 24.20 1.51
N LYS A 283 4.27 22.95 1.38
CA LYS A 283 5.06 21.72 1.31
C LYS A 283 5.07 21.06 -0.07
N LEU A 284 4.17 21.49 -0.95
CA LEU A 284 4.11 21.09 -2.37
C LEU A 284 5.14 21.86 -3.19
#